data_AF-A0A431UAJ7-F1
#
_entry.id   AF-A0A431UAJ7-F1
#
_cell.length_a   1.000
_cell.length_b   1.000
_cell.length_c   1.000
_cell.angle_alpha   90.00
_cell.angle_beta   90.00
_cell.angle_gamma   90.00
#
_symmetry.space_group_name_H-M   'P 1'
#
loop_
_entity.id
_entity.type
_entity.pdbx_description
1 polymer ?
#
loop_
_entity_poly.entity_id
_entity_poly.type
_entity_poly.pdbx_seq_one_letter_code
_entity_poly.pdbx_strand_id
1 'polypeptide(L)'
;MSSVVLDVAGLSRPWRSNVVANSGQMLLEIPLMQGQPIAGPVVVSGPFVMNDEAGLRQAHADFSVTQFVEWPWQEDGPVHPKTAGRFSSLAPAASTEAERDPPVRSVTPST
;
A
#
# COMPACT_ATOMS: atom_id res chain seq x y z
N MET A 1 -28.29 11.07 -2.77
CA MET A 1 -27.36 10.13 -2.11
C MET A 1 -26.47 9.55 -3.19
N SER A 2 -25.25 10.05 -3.34
CA SER A 2 -24.33 9.59 -4.39
C SER A 2 -23.51 8.43 -3.85
N SER A 3 -23.71 7.24 -4.42
CA SER A 3 -22.86 6.06 -4.16
C SER A 3 -21.91 5.89 -5.32
N VAL A 4 -20.64 5.65 -5.05
CA VAL A 4 -19.64 5.33 -6.08
C VAL A 4 -19.41 3.82 -6.04
N VAL A 5 -19.68 3.15 -7.16
CA VAL A 5 -19.31 1.75 -7.35
C VAL A 5 -17.92 1.73 -7.96
N LEU A 6 -16.94 1.24 -7.20
CA LEU A 6 -15.58 1.03 -7.70
C LEU A 6 -15.54 -0.36 -8.33
N ASP A 7 -15.66 -0.42 -9.66
CA ASP A 7 -15.48 -1.63 -10.44
C ASP A 7 -14.01 -1.73 -10.91
N VAL A 8 -13.32 -2.80 -10.53
CA VAL A 8 -11.95 -3.09 -10.98
C VAL A 8 -12.07 -4.05 -12.17
N ALA A 9 -12.58 -3.55 -13.29
CA ALA A 9 -12.79 -4.34 -14.50
C ALA A 9 -11.44 -4.72 -15.14
N GLY A 10 -11.15 -6.02 -15.27
CA GLY A 10 -10.05 -6.50 -16.12
C GLY A 10 -9.33 -7.79 -15.73
N LEU A 11 -9.58 -8.36 -14.54
CA LEU A 11 -8.93 -9.61 -14.11
C LEU A 11 -9.98 -10.72 -14.00
N SER A 12 -9.77 -11.82 -14.69
CA SER A 12 -10.70 -12.92 -14.96
C SER A 12 -11.05 -13.82 -13.75
N ARG A 13 -11.29 -13.26 -12.56
CA ARG A 13 -11.85 -13.95 -11.38
C ARG A 13 -12.84 -13.03 -10.64
N PRO A 14 -13.96 -13.54 -10.07
CA PRO A 14 -15.00 -12.70 -9.48
C PRO A 14 -14.54 -12.18 -8.11
N TRP A 15 -13.75 -11.11 -8.11
CA TRP A 15 -13.54 -10.30 -6.93
C TRP A 15 -14.83 -9.52 -6.67
N ARG A 16 -15.31 -9.53 -5.41
CA ARG A 16 -16.57 -8.88 -5.03
C ARG A 16 -16.49 -7.37 -5.30
N SER A 17 -17.56 -6.80 -5.85
CA SER A 17 -17.73 -5.36 -5.89
C SER A 17 -17.84 -4.81 -4.47
N ASN A 18 -17.03 -3.80 -4.14
CA ASN A 18 -17.14 -3.08 -2.88
C ASN A 18 -17.87 -1.76 -3.15
N VAL A 19 -18.95 -1.51 -2.42
CA VAL A 19 -19.66 -0.24 -2.47
C VAL A 19 -19.09 0.66 -1.37
N VAL A 20 -18.61 1.84 -1.75
CA VAL A 20 -18.18 2.87 -0.81
C VAL A 20 -19.16 4.04 -0.93
N ALA A 21 -19.76 4.43 0.19
CA ALA A 21 -20.70 5.54 0.27
C ALA A 21 -20.22 6.55 1.30
N ASN A 22 -20.17 7.83 0.92
CA ASN A 22 -19.99 8.94 1.85
C ASN A 22 -21.36 9.59 2.10
N SER A 23 -21.94 9.36 3.27
CA SER A 23 -23.24 9.94 3.67
C SER A 23 -23.12 11.30 4.36
N GLY A 24 -21.90 11.79 4.58
CA GLY A 24 -21.63 13.08 5.22
C GLY A 24 -21.49 14.22 4.21
N GLN A 25 -21.35 15.43 4.73
CA GLN A 25 -21.11 16.65 3.93
C GLN A 25 -19.63 17.07 3.90
N MET A 26 -18.77 16.33 4.59
CA MET A 26 -17.33 16.60 4.67
C MET A 26 -16.54 15.66 3.75
N LEU A 27 -15.36 16.13 3.32
CA LEU A 27 -14.41 15.34 2.56
C LEU A 27 -13.98 14.10 3.37
N LEU A 28 -13.91 12.95 2.70
CA LEU A 28 -13.49 11.68 3.28
C LEU A 28 -12.33 11.13 2.44
N GLU A 29 -11.15 11.04 3.06
CA GLU A 29 -9.95 10.46 2.45
C GLU A 29 -9.78 9.02 2.96
N ILE A 30 -9.83 8.04 2.06
CA ILE A 30 -9.69 6.62 2.40
C ILE A 30 -8.60 5.98 1.52
N PRO A 31 -7.58 5.33 2.11
CA PRO A 31 -6.69 4.47 1.35
C PRO A 31 -7.39 3.15 1.03
N LEU A 32 -7.49 2.81 -0.26
CA LEU A 32 -7.94 1.48 -0.70
C LEU A 32 -6.71 0.62 -1.01
N MET A 33 -6.56 -0.48 -0.29
CA MET A 33 -5.53 -1.49 -0.54
C MET A 33 -6.18 -2.81 -0.94
N GLN A 34 -5.65 -3.42 -1.99
CA GLN A 34 -6.05 -4.75 -2.46
C GLN A 34 -4.82 -5.65 -2.50
N GLY A 35 -5.04 -6.96 -2.33
CA GLY A 35 -3.99 -7.96 -2.40
C GLY A 35 -4.56 -9.31 -2.79
N GLN A 36 -3.74 -10.11 -3.48
CA GLN A 36 -4.05 -11.52 -3.69
C GLN A 36 -3.68 -12.30 -2.41
N PRO A 37 -4.53 -13.22 -1.91
CA PRO A 37 -4.17 -14.05 -0.77
C PRO A 37 -2.85 -14.80 -1.02
N ILE A 38 -1.94 -14.73 -0.05
CA ILE A 38 -0.62 -15.38 -0.11
C ILE A 38 -0.76 -16.92 -0.05
N ALA A 39 -1.86 -17.42 0.52
CA ALA A 39 -2.21 -18.85 0.61
C ALA A 39 -1.18 -19.75 1.33
N GLY A 40 -0.25 -19.17 2.09
CA GLY A 40 0.68 -19.89 2.96
C GLY A 40 0.30 -19.79 4.44
N PRO A 41 0.84 -20.68 5.30
CA PRO A 41 0.71 -20.53 6.75
C PRO A 41 1.42 -19.26 7.22
N VAL A 42 0.86 -18.64 8.26
CA VAL A 42 1.37 -17.41 8.86
C VAL A 42 1.48 -17.63 10.37
N VAL A 43 2.69 -17.45 10.90
CA VAL A 43 3.04 -17.51 12.32
C VAL A 43 3.67 -16.19 12.71
N VAL A 44 3.25 -15.60 13.84
CA VAL A 44 3.66 -14.26 14.27
C VAL A 44 4.13 -14.28 15.73
N SER A 45 5.24 -13.59 16.01
CA SER A 45 5.68 -13.26 17.36
C SER A 45 6.46 -11.96 17.36
N GLY A 46 5.91 -10.95 18.03
CA GLY A 46 6.49 -9.62 18.09
C GLY A 46 6.74 -9.04 16.68
N PRO A 47 7.98 -8.63 16.36
CA PRO A 47 8.32 -8.01 15.07
C PRO A 47 8.49 -9.01 13.92
N PHE A 48 8.36 -10.32 14.17
CA PHE A 48 8.66 -11.35 13.17
C PHE A 48 7.39 -12.06 12.68
N VAL A 49 7.31 -12.22 11.35
CA VAL A 49 6.27 -12.97 10.64
C VAL A 49 6.96 -14.05 9.82
N MET A 50 6.60 -15.32 10.02
CA MET A 50 7.19 -16.49 9.35
C MET A 50 6.11 -17.48 8.91
N ASN A 51 6.50 -18.52 8.18
CA ASN A 51 5.60 -19.58 7.76
C ASN A 51 5.43 -20.70 8.82
N ASP A 52 6.38 -20.83 9.75
CA ASP A 52 6.36 -21.84 10.82
C ASP A 52 7.08 -21.35 12.10
N GLU A 53 6.99 -22.14 13.18
CA GLU A 53 7.63 -21.83 14.47
C GLU A 53 9.17 -21.94 14.44
N ALA A 54 9.72 -22.77 13.56
CA ALA A 54 11.18 -22.94 13.45
C ALA A 54 11.82 -21.67 12.88
N GLY A 55 11.24 -21.09 11.84
CA GLY A 55 11.66 -19.81 11.27
C GLY A 55 11.55 -18.67 12.29
N LEU A 56 10.51 -18.67 13.12
CA LEU A 56 10.36 -17.67 14.17
C LEU A 56 11.48 -17.75 15.21
N ARG A 57 11.83 -18.97 15.68
CA ARG A 57 12.95 -19.18 16.61
C ARG A 57 14.29 -18.76 15.99
N GLN A 58 14.50 -19.04 14.72
CA GLN A 58 15.70 -18.61 14.00
C GLN A 58 15.78 -17.09 13.92
N ALA A 59 14.68 -16.40 13.55
CA ALA A 59 14.64 -14.95 13.47
C ALA A 59 14.98 -14.28 14.80
N HIS A 60 14.47 -14.82 15.92
CA HIS A 60 14.82 -14.34 17.25
C HIS A 60 16.31 -14.56 17.57
N ALA A 61 16.88 -15.71 17.20
CA ALA A 61 18.31 -15.99 17.40
C ALA A 61 19.17 -15.02 16.58
N ASP A 62 18.86 -14.82 15.29
CA ASP A 62 19.58 -13.92 14.39
C ASP A 62 19.53 -12.46 14.88
N PHE A 63 18.35 -12.02 15.32
CA PHE A 63 18.16 -10.70 15.93
C PHE A 63 18.94 -10.55 17.23
N SER A 64 19.00 -11.57 18.07
CA SER A 64 19.74 -11.51 19.34
C SER A 64 21.26 -11.38 19.13
N VAL A 65 21.78 -11.83 17.99
CA VAL A 65 23.21 -11.77 17.68
C VAL A 65 23.61 -10.44 17.04
N THR A 66 22.85 -9.99 16.04
CA THR A 66 23.25 -8.84 15.20
C THR A 66 22.35 -7.62 15.30
N GLN A 67 21.18 -7.76 15.92
CA GLN A 67 20.16 -6.70 16.03
C GLN A 67 19.81 -6.04 14.68
N PHE A 68 19.49 -6.87 13.66
CA PHE A 68 19.18 -6.45 12.28
C PHE A 68 20.39 -5.91 11.50
N VAL A 69 21.48 -6.71 11.45
CA VAL A 69 22.72 -6.39 10.74
C VAL A 69 23.45 -5.14 11.28
N GLU A 70 24.72 -4.94 10.88
CA GLU A 70 25.46 -3.72 11.23
C GLU A 70 24.76 -2.53 10.57
N TRP A 71 24.16 -1.65 11.38
CA TRP A 71 23.52 -0.43 10.92
C TRP A 71 24.59 0.45 10.26
N PRO A 72 24.53 0.73 8.95
CA PRO A 72 25.63 1.38 8.24
C PRO A 72 25.75 2.87 8.55
N TRP A 73 24.81 3.42 9.31
CA TRP A 73 24.75 4.83 9.65
C TRP A 73 25.30 5.06 11.06
N GLN A 74 25.96 6.20 11.26
CA GLN A 74 26.52 6.59 12.56
C GLN A 74 25.46 6.86 13.62
N GLU A 75 24.21 7.09 13.21
CA GLU A 75 23.09 7.36 14.10
C GLU A 75 21.96 6.37 13.85
N ASP A 76 21.05 6.22 14.82
CA ASP A 76 19.93 5.27 14.84
C ASP A 76 18.99 5.35 13.62
N GLY A 77 19.15 6.36 12.76
CA GLY A 77 18.40 6.54 11.53
C GLY A 77 19.13 7.41 10.50
N PRO A 78 18.77 7.31 9.21
CA PRO A 78 19.18 8.28 8.22
C PRO A 78 18.54 9.65 8.52
N VAL A 79 19.28 10.55 9.16
CA VAL A 79 18.86 11.95 9.34
C VAL A 79 19.32 12.75 8.13
N HIS A 80 18.37 13.12 7.30
CA HIS A 80 18.61 13.95 6.13
C HIS A 80 18.72 15.43 6.53
N PRO A 81 19.88 16.09 6.35
CA PRO A 81 20.01 17.52 6.64
C PRO A 81 19.01 18.32 5.82
N LYS A 82 18.40 19.36 6.41
CA LYS A 82 17.45 20.22 5.70
C LYS A 82 18.03 20.84 4.41
N THR A 83 19.35 20.97 4.34
CA THR A 83 20.10 21.50 3.19
C THR A 83 20.43 20.47 2.11
N ALA A 84 20.17 19.17 2.34
CA ALA A 84 20.57 18.09 1.44
C ALA A 84 19.74 18.01 0.14
N GLY A 85 18.67 18.81 0.01
CA GLY A 85 17.81 18.80 -1.17
C GLY A 85 16.93 17.54 -1.27
N ARG A 86 16.39 17.27 -2.46
CA ARG A 86 15.56 16.07 -2.70
C ARG A 86 16.45 14.86 -3.01
N PHE A 87 16.14 13.72 -2.39
CA PHE A 87 16.81 12.42 -2.64
C PHE A 87 16.40 11.76 -3.95
N SER A 88 15.25 12.14 -4.50
CA SER A 88 14.76 11.62 -5.77
C SER A 88 15.51 12.24 -6.93
N SER A 89 16.11 11.41 -7.79
CA SER A 89 16.67 11.83 -9.08
C SER A 89 15.60 12.15 -10.13
N LEU A 90 14.35 11.73 -9.91
CA LEU A 90 13.24 12.21 -10.72
C LEU A 90 13.06 13.71 -10.49
N ALA A 91 13.16 14.47 -11.58
CA ALA A 91 12.67 15.84 -11.62
C ALA A 91 11.25 15.86 -11.03
N PRO A 92 10.87 16.89 -10.26
CA PRO A 92 9.49 17.02 -9.83
C PRO A 92 8.66 17.02 -11.11
N ALA A 93 7.90 15.94 -11.34
CA ALA A 93 6.82 16.03 -12.28
C ALA A 93 6.03 17.25 -11.82
N ALA A 94 5.91 18.25 -12.69
CA ALA A 94 4.91 19.26 -12.46
C ALA A 94 3.63 18.45 -12.29
N SER A 95 3.08 18.44 -11.08
CA SER A 95 1.74 17.95 -10.86
C SER A 95 0.84 18.92 -11.60
N THR A 96 0.78 18.79 -12.93
CA THR A 96 -0.31 19.33 -13.68
C THR A 96 -1.46 18.42 -13.29
N GLU A 97 -2.27 18.92 -12.37
CA GLU A 97 -3.66 18.54 -12.15
C GLU A 97 -4.41 18.72 -13.49
N ALA A 98 -4.10 17.90 -14.48
CA ALA A 98 -4.77 17.86 -15.76
C ALA A 98 -4.70 16.42 -16.26
N GLU A 99 -5.88 15.87 -16.54
CA GLU A 99 -6.10 14.55 -17.13
C GLU A 99 -5.92 13.35 -16.17
N ARG A 100 -6.80 13.25 -15.17
CA ARG A 100 -7.13 11.96 -14.54
C ARG A 100 -8.63 11.66 -14.55
N ASP A 101 -9.34 12.16 -15.56
CA ASP A 101 -10.69 11.67 -15.86
C ASP A 101 -10.55 10.59 -16.94
N PRO A 102 -10.77 9.29 -16.64
CA PRO A 102 -10.86 8.30 -17.70
C PRO A 102 -12.05 8.68 -18.60
N PRO A 103 -12.00 8.46 -19.92
CA PRO A 103 -13.14 8.79 -20.77
C PRO A 103 -14.36 7.99 -20.29
N VAL A 104 -15.32 8.68 -19.66
CA VAL A 104 -16.63 8.13 -19.35
C VAL A 104 -17.30 7.87 -20.68
N ARG A 105 -17.21 6.62 -21.16
CA ARG A 105 -18.01 6.18 -22.30
C ARG A 105 -19.47 6.30 -21.87
N SER A 106 -20.18 7.23 -22.46
CA SER A 106 -21.63 7.34 -22.33
C SER A 106 -22.26 6.06 -22.88
N VAL A 107 -22.67 5.17 -21.97
CA VAL A 107 -23.52 4.04 -22.31
C VAL A 107 -24.95 4.57 -22.33
N THR A 108 -25.49 4.80 -23.53
CA THR A 108 -26.94 4.98 -23.69
C THR A 108 -27.62 3.65 -23.31
N PRO A 109 -28.60 3.65 -22.39
CA PRO A 109 -29.40 2.46 -22.17
C PRO A 109 -30.16 2.16 -23.46
N SER A 110 -30.04 0.92 -23.95
CA SER A 110 -30.89 0.43 -25.03
C SER A 110 -32.23 0.00 -24.44
N THR A 111 -33.29 0.62 -24.97
CA THR A 111 -34.74 0.42 -24.73
C THR A 111 -35.31 1.00 -23.44
#